data_AF-A0A1V4QNX6-F1
#
_entry.id   AF-A0A1V4QNX6-F1
#
_cell.length_a   1.000
_cell.length_b   1.000
_cell.length_c   1.000
_cell.angle_alpha   90.00
_cell.angle_beta   90.00
_cell.angle_gamma   90.00
#
_symmetry.space_group_name_H-M   'P 1'
#
loop_
_entity.id
_entity.type
_entity.pdbx_description
1 polymer ?
#
loop_
_entity_poly.entity_id
_entity_poly.type
_entity_poly.pdbx_seq_one_letter_code
_entity_poly.pdbx_strand_id
1 'polypeptide(L)' 'MENENKKYLKDLFQGLYRASAIGLSLVFAIFIGAAVGYFLSEYFDNTIFLYLGLILGIVAGFRNLYVMSKRTKL' A
#
# COMPACT_ATOMS: atom_id res chain seq x y z
N MET A 1 -18.07 -4.30 33.17
CA MET A 1 -18.33 -3.13 32.30
C MET A 1 -17.06 -2.44 31.80
N GLU A 2 -16.03 -2.20 32.64
CA GLU A 2 -14.81 -1.51 32.17
C GLU A 2 -13.84 -2.40 31.36
N ASN A 3 -13.73 -3.69 31.70
CA ASN A 3 -12.81 -4.63 31.05
C ASN A 3 -13.22 -4.99 29.62
N GLU A 4 -14.52 -5.02 29.35
CA GLU A 4 -15.09 -5.24 28.02
C GLU A 4 -14.85 -4.04 27.10
N ASN A 5 -15.06 -2.80 27.57
CA ASN A 5 -14.72 -1.60 26.79
C ASN A 5 -13.24 -1.54 26.40
N LYS A 6 -12.32 -1.86 27.32
CA LYS A 6 -10.88 -1.91 27.01
C LYS A 6 -10.54 -2.99 25.96
N LYS A 7 -11.23 -4.13 25.98
CA LYS A 7 -11.06 -5.20 24.99
C LYS A 7 -11.60 -4.78 23.61
N TYR A 8 -12.79 -4.20 23.56
CA TYR A 8 -13.36 -3.65 22.32
C TYR A 8 -12.46 -2.59 21.69
N LEU A 9 -11.96 -1.63 22.48
CA LEU A 9 -11.06 -0.60 21.97
C LEU A 9 -9.75 -1.19 21.42
N LYS A 10 -9.20 -2.24 22.06
CA LYS A 10 -8.02 -2.96 21.56
C LYS A 10 -8.28 -3.68 20.24
N ASP A 11 -9.41 -4.35 20.09
CA ASP A 11 -9.77 -5.07 18.87
C ASP A 11 -10.04 -4.09 17.72
N LEU A 12 -10.70 -2.95 18.01
CA LEU A 12 -10.87 -1.86 17.06
C LEU A 12 -9.53 -1.27 16.62
N PHE A 13 -8.63 -1.00 17.56
CA PHE A 13 -7.29 -0.50 17.25
C PHE A 13 -6.48 -1.50 16.43
N GLN A 14 -6.57 -2.80 16.71
CA GLN A 14 -5.90 -3.81 15.89
C GLN A 14 -6.46 -3.89 14.47
N GLY A 15 -7.79 -3.82 14.31
CA GLY A 15 -8.44 -3.78 13.01
C GLY A 15 -8.01 -2.55 12.20
N LEU A 16 -8.07 -1.36 12.82
CA LEU A 16 -7.64 -0.11 12.21
C LEU A 16 -6.16 -0.14 11.84
N TYR A 17 -5.29 -0.61 12.74
CA TYR A 17 -3.85 -0.67 12.50
C TYR A 17 -3.52 -1.53 11.29
N ARG A 18 -4.17 -2.70 11.16
CA ARG A 18 -4.01 -3.58 10.00
C ARG A 18 -4.48 -2.92 8.70
N ALA A 19 -5.68 -2.32 8.71
CA ALA A 19 -6.22 -1.64 7.54
C ALA A 19 -5.34 -0.45 7.10
N SER A 20 -4.88 0.36 8.05
CA SER A 20 -3.97 1.47 7.80
C SER A 20 -2.62 1.02 7.28
N ALA A 21 -2.03 -0.04 7.84
CA ALA A 21 -0.77 -0.60 7.36
C ALA A 21 -0.88 -1.09 5.90
N ILE A 22 -2.01 -1.71 5.56
CA ILE A 22 -2.32 -2.13 4.20
C ILE A 22 -2.40 -0.92 3.26
N GLY A 23 -3.19 0.10 3.62
CA GLY A 23 -3.32 1.32 2.81
C GLY A 23 -1.99 2.05 2.64
N LEU A 24 -1.22 2.20 3.71
CA LEU A 24 0.12 2.81 3.68
C LEU A 24 1.06 2.05 2.76
N SER A 25 1.06 0.71 2.80
CA SER A 25 1.90 -0.10 1.92
C SER A 25 1.62 0.14 0.43
N LEU A 26 0.34 0.34 0.07
CA LEU A 26 -0.08 0.68 -1.29
C LEU A 26 0.42 2.07 -1.68
N VAL A 27 0.24 3.07 -0.81
CA VAL A 27 0.73 4.44 -1.04
C VAL A 27 2.25 4.43 -1.23
N PHE A 28 3.01 3.74 -0.38
CA PHE A 28 4.46 3.63 -0.52
C PHE A 28 4.87 2.96 -1.83
N ALA A 29 4.19 1.90 -2.26
CA ALA A 29 4.47 1.24 -3.54
C ALA A 29 4.26 2.18 -4.73
N ILE A 30 3.20 2.98 -4.71
CA ILE A 30 2.91 3.99 -5.74
C ILE A 30 3.96 5.10 -5.71
N PHE A 31 4.32 5.60 -4.53
CA PHE A 31 5.36 6.62 -4.38
C PHE A 31 6.70 6.18 -4.93
N ILE A 32 7.13 4.95 -4.61
CA ILE A 32 8.39 4.39 -5.10
C ILE A 32 8.31 4.19 -6.62
N GLY A 33 7.22 3.62 -7.13
CA GLY A 33 7.02 3.43 -8.58
C GLY A 33 7.02 4.73 -9.35
N ALA A 34 6.34 5.76 -8.84
CA ALA A 34 6.31 7.10 -9.41
C ALA A 34 7.68 7.77 -9.35
N ALA A 35 8.41 7.67 -8.23
CA ALA A 35 9.76 8.23 -8.10
C ALA A 35 10.71 7.60 -9.12
N VAL A 36 10.72 6.27 -9.24
CA VAL A 36 11.52 5.55 -10.23
C VAL A 36 11.10 5.93 -11.65
N GLY A 37 9.79 6.02 -11.92
CA GLY A 37 9.26 6.44 -13.21
C GLY A 37 9.63 7.88 -13.57
N TYR A 38 9.68 8.78 -12.59
CA TYR A 38 10.12 10.16 -12.77
C TYR A 38 11.61 10.24 -13.12
N PHE A 39 12.47 9.57 -12.37
CA PHE A 39 13.91 9.49 -12.68
C PHE A 39 14.16 8.93 -14.08
N LEU A 40 13.39 7.91 -14.47
CA LEU A 40 13.50 7.31 -15.79
C LEU A 40 12.95 8.25 -16.89
N SER A 41 11.87 8.97 -16.60
CA SER A 41 11.31 9.99 -17.49
C SER A 41 12.30 11.11 -17.75
N GLU A 42 13.07 11.53 -16.75
CA GLU A 42 14.10 12.57 -16.87
C GLU A 42 15.33 12.08 -17.64
N TYR A 43 15.70 10.81 -17.48
CA TYR A 43 16.82 10.21 -18.22
C TYR A 43 16.52 10.02 -19.72
N PHE A 44 15.28 9.62 -20.06
CA PHE A 44 14.87 9.37 -21.45
C PHE A 44 14.12 10.55 -22.09
N ASP A 45 13.99 11.67 -21.37
CA ASP A 45 13.27 12.88 -21.76
C ASP A 45 11.85 12.59 -22.31
N ASN A 46 11.19 11.58 -21.71
CA ASN A 46 9.91 11.06 -22.17
C ASN A 46 8.98 10.73 -21.01
N THR A 47 7.86 11.43 -20.96
CA THR A 47 6.88 11.38 -19.87
C THR A 47 6.17 10.03 -19.74
N ILE A 48 6.25 9.17 -20.76
CA ILE A 48 5.66 7.82 -20.76
C ILE A 48 6.24 6.95 -19.63
N PHE A 49 7.52 7.14 -19.29
CA PHE A 49 8.16 6.36 -18.23
C PHE A 49 7.61 6.67 -16.83
N LEU A 50 7.13 7.89 -16.60
CA LEU A 50 6.44 8.24 -15.36
C LEU A 50 5.13 7.45 -15.22
N TYR A 51 4.31 7.43 -16.27
CA TYR A 51 3.07 6.67 -16.28
C TYR A 51 3.31 5.15 -16.14
N LEU A 52 4.36 4.62 -16.78
CA LEU A 52 4.76 3.22 -16.61
C LEU A 52 5.19 2.93 -15.16
N GLY A 53 6.00 3.79 -14.55
CA GLY A 53 6.41 3.65 -13.16
C GLY A 53 5.23 3.72 -12.19
N LEU A 54 4.26 4.59 -12.44
CA LEU A 54 3.02 4.69 -11.68
C LEU A 54 2.18 3.42 -11.79
N ILE A 55 1.95 2.92 -13.01
CA ILE A 55 1.20 1.68 -13.25
C ILE A 55 1.90 0.50 -12.56
N LEU A 56 3.22 0.39 -12.69
CA LEU A 56 4.01 -0.64 -12.02
C LEU A 56 3.92 -0.54 -10.50
N GLY A 57 3.99 0.66 -9.94
CA GLY A 57 3.82 0.91 -8.50
C GLY A 57 2.45 0.47 -7.98
N ILE A 58 1.38 0.81 -8.71
CA ILE A 58 0.01 0.37 -8.40
C ILE A 58 -0.10 -1.14 -8.46
N VAL A 59 0.36 -1.77 -9.56
CA VAL A 59 0.31 -3.23 -9.74
C VAL A 59 1.11 -3.95 -8.65
N ALA A 60 2.30 -3.46 -8.30
CA ALA A 60 3.12 -4.04 -7.24
C ALA A 60 2.45 -3.93 -5.87
N GLY A 61 1.87 -2.76 -5.55
CA GLY A 61 1.11 -2.54 -4.32
C GLY A 61 -0.10 -3.45 -4.21
N PHE A 62 -0.91 -3.55 -5.26
CA PHE A 62 -2.07 -4.45 -5.31
C PHE A 62 -1.67 -5.92 -5.25
N ARG A 63 -0.58 -6.34 -5.91
CA ARG A 63 -0.08 -7.71 -5.85
C ARG A 63 0.32 -8.09 -4.43
N ASN A 64 0.99 -7.19 -3.69
CA ASN A 64 1.37 -7.42 -2.30
C ASN A 64 0.12 -7.55 -1.41
N LEU A 65 -0.81 -6.62 -1.55
CA LEU A 65 -2.13 -6.64 -0.93
C LEU A 65 -2.88 -7.95 -1.15
N TYR A 66 -2.96 -8.41 -2.40
CA TYR A 66 -3.64 -9.63 -2.79
C TYR A 66 -2.96 -10.86 -2.18
N VAL A 67 -1.63 -10.94 -2.18
CA VAL A 67 -0.90 -12.04 -1.52
C VAL A 67 -1.12 -12.03 -0.02
N MET A 68 -1.15 -10.86 0.63
CA MET A 68 -1.44 -10.70 2.06
C MET A 68 -2.87 -11.16 2.39
N SER A 69 -3.84 -10.74 1.57
CA SER A 69 -5.25 -11.10 1.71
C SER A 69 -5.53 -12.57 1.38
N LYS A 70 -4.69 -13.24 0.59
CA LYS A 70 -4.84 -14.66 0.26
C LYS A 70 -4.11 -15.57 1.25
N ARG A 71 -3.00 -15.11 1.83
CA ARG A 71 -2.28 -15.83 2.91
C ARG A 71 -2.98 -15.70 4.26
N THR A 72 -3.55 -14.54 4.52
CA THR A 72 -4.45 -14.33 5.65
C THR A 72 -5.83 -14.75 5.15
N LYS A 73 -6.21 -16.02 5.30
CA LYS A 73 -7.62 -16.39 5.21
C LYS A 73 -8.36 -15.50 6.23
N LEU A 74 -8.95 -14.41 5.74
CA LEU A 74 -10.09 -13.77 6.39
C LEU A 74 -11.21 -14.81 6.49
#